data_AF-A0A951ERU1-F1
#
_entry.id   AF-A0A951ERU1-F1
#
_cell.length_a   1.000
_cell.length_b   1.000
_cell.length_c   1.000
_cell.angle_alpha   90.00
_cell.angle_beta   90.00
_cell.angle_gamma   90.00
#
_symmetry.space_group_name_H-M   'P 1'
#
loop_
_entity.id
_entity.type
_entity.pdbx_description
1 polymer ?
#
loop_
_entity_poly.entity_id
_entity_poly.type
_entity_poly.pdbx_seq_one_letter_code
_entity_poly.pdbx_strand_id
1 'polypeptide(L)'
;MTTITRTVCVAAGVFAPGHLGELTQYLPFELVDDVLEQTRTVQRRLRELPSRVGVYFVLALGLFPGLGYVRVWHKLTAGLVGMTVPTPSEKALRDLRRRLGPAPIKALFEVV
;
A
#
# COMPACT_ATOMS: atom_id res chain seq x y z
N MET A 1 18.49 18.12 -23.29
CA MET A 1 18.14 17.17 -22.21
C MET A 1 16.97 17.79 -21.46
N THR A 2 15.82 17.12 -21.39
CA THR A 2 14.63 17.64 -20.72
C THR A 2 14.45 16.89 -19.41
N THR A 3 14.54 17.59 -18.28
CA THR A 3 14.32 17.02 -16.95
C THR A 3 12.87 17.27 -16.55
N ILE A 4 12.13 16.22 -16.22
CA ILE A 4 10.76 16.32 -15.68
C ILE A 4 10.83 16.06 -14.18
N THR A 5 10.48 17.06 -13.38
CA THR A 5 10.32 16.94 -11.92
C THR A 5 8.89 16.51 -11.61
N ARG A 6 8.71 15.49 -10.77
CA ARG A 6 7.40 15.06 -10.24
C ARG A 6 7.40 15.15 -8.72
N THR A 7 6.32 15.70 -8.16
CA THR A 7 6.06 15.70 -6.71
C THR A 7 5.08 14.58 -6.41
N VAL A 8 5.43 13.69 -5.47
CA VAL A 8 4.54 12.62 -5.02
C VAL A 8 4.12 12.92 -3.59
N CYS A 9 2.81 13.06 -3.35
CA CYS A 9 2.27 13.15 -2.01
C CYS A 9 2.19 11.75 -1.39
N VAL A 10 2.86 11.55 -0.26
CA VAL A 10 2.87 10.29 0.47
C VAL A 10 2.61 10.54 1.95
N ALA A 11 2.03 9.54 2.62
CA ALA A 11 1.84 9.61 4.06
C ALA A 11 3.19 9.58 4.79
N ALA A 12 3.24 10.11 6.02
CA ALA A 12 4.47 10.15 6.81
C ALA A 12 4.85 8.78 7.39
N GLY A 13 6.15 8.58 7.64
CA GLY A 13 6.68 7.45 8.40
C GLY A 13 6.33 6.08 7.81
N VAL A 14 5.87 5.15 8.66
CA VAL A 14 5.56 3.77 8.27
C VAL A 14 4.42 3.63 7.25
N PHE A 15 3.66 4.69 7.00
CA PHE A 15 2.61 4.73 5.98
C PHE A 15 3.12 5.19 4.61
N ALA A 16 4.33 5.73 4.51
CA ALA A 16 4.90 6.22 3.25
C ALA A 16 4.80 5.23 2.08
N PRO A 17 5.00 3.90 2.26
CA PRO A 17 4.84 2.93 1.18
C PRO A 17 3.40 2.74 0.68
N GLY A 18 2.39 3.27 1.37
CA GLY A 18 0.98 3.08 1.05
C GLY A 18 0.46 4.07 0.00
N HIS A 19 1.06 4.11 -1.19
CA HIS A 19 0.60 4.97 -2.29
C HIS A 19 0.78 4.26 -3.66
N LEU A 20 0.03 4.69 -4.67
CA LEU A 20 0.08 4.15 -6.05
C LEU A 20 0.30 5.26 -7.08
N GLY A 21 1.05 6.29 -6.70
CA GLY A 21 1.23 7.50 -7.52
C GLY A 21 -0.11 8.20 -7.74
N GLU A 22 -0.42 8.56 -8.99
CA GLU A 22 -1.67 9.25 -9.34
C GLU A 22 -2.93 8.45 -8.97
N LEU A 23 -2.87 7.10 -8.90
CA LEU A 23 -4.03 6.29 -8.48
C LEU A 23 -4.44 6.56 -7.02
N THR A 24 -3.55 7.08 -6.18
CA THR A 24 -3.91 7.50 -4.82
C THR A 24 -4.88 8.69 -4.82
N GLN A 25 -5.01 9.45 -5.92
CA GLN A 25 -6.05 10.48 -6.04
C GLN A 25 -7.45 9.88 -6.15
N TYR A 26 -7.58 8.71 -6.80
CA TYR A 26 -8.84 7.96 -6.91
C TYR A 26 -9.12 7.11 -5.67
N LEU A 27 -8.06 6.66 -5.00
CA LEU A 27 -8.11 5.86 -3.78
C LEU A 27 -7.44 6.63 -2.64
N PRO A 28 -8.08 7.71 -2.14
CA PRO A 28 -7.50 8.55 -1.09
C PRO A 28 -7.33 7.77 0.21
N PHE A 29 -6.44 8.24 1.08
CA PHE A 29 -6.08 7.51 2.30
C PHE A 29 -7.26 7.31 3.23
N GLU A 30 -8.12 8.32 3.33
CA GLU A 30 -9.32 8.37 4.16
C GLU A 30 -10.31 7.29 3.73
N LEU A 31 -10.54 7.13 2.41
CA LEU A 31 -11.38 6.06 1.87
C LEU A 31 -10.85 4.68 2.29
N VAL A 32 -9.54 4.47 2.18
CA VAL A 32 -8.94 3.18 2.55
C VAL A 32 -9.05 2.94 4.07
N ASP A 33 -8.88 3.97 4.88
CA ASP A 33 -9.07 3.87 6.33
C ASP A 33 -10.50 3.51 6.70
N ASP A 34 -11.48 4.20 6.13
CA ASP A 34 -12.90 3.95 6.38
C ASP A 34 -13.26 2.48 6.06
N VAL A 35 -12.76 1.97 4.92
CA VAL A 35 -12.95 0.57 4.53
C VAL A 35 -12.28 -0.39 5.52
N LEU A 36 -11.07 -0.09 5.99
CA LEU A 36 -10.37 -0.91 6.98
C LEU A 36 -11.10 -0.92 8.32
N GLU A 37 -11.67 0.21 8.73
CA GLU A 37 -12.47 0.34 9.96
C GLU A 37 -13.77 -0.47 9.86
N GLN A 38 -14.53 -0.29 8.78
CA GLN A 38 -15.78 -1.01 8.51
C GLN A 38 -15.56 -2.53 8.50
N THR A 39 -14.46 -2.97 7.90
CA THR A 39 -14.11 -4.41 7.82
C THR A 39 -13.37 -4.93 9.06
N ARG A 40 -13.08 -4.06 10.04
CA ARG A 40 -12.35 -4.37 11.27
C ARG A 40 -10.97 -5.00 11.02
N THR A 41 -10.30 -4.56 9.95
CA THR A 41 -8.98 -5.05 9.53
C THR A 41 -7.83 -4.11 9.88
N VAL A 42 -8.12 -3.02 10.61
CA VAL A 42 -7.11 -2.13 11.20
C VAL A 42 -6.21 -2.89 12.18
N GLN A 43 -4.90 -2.64 12.09
CA GLN A 43 -3.93 -3.22 13.01
C GLN A 43 -4.16 -2.77 14.46
N ARG A 44 -4.06 -3.70 15.43
CA ARG A 44 -4.11 -3.36 16.86
C ARG A 44 -2.86 -2.63 17.36
N ARG A 45 -1.72 -2.87 16.72
CA ARG A 45 -0.43 -2.22 17.03
C ARG A 45 0.18 -1.73 15.74
N LEU A 46 0.62 -0.47 15.73
CA LEU A 46 1.33 0.10 14.61
C LEU A 46 2.77 -0.45 14.59
N ARG A 47 3.10 -1.17 13.52
CA ARG A 47 4.43 -1.72 13.23
C ARG A 47 4.82 -1.29 11.81
N GLU A 48 5.91 -1.84 11.28
CA GLU A 48 6.43 -1.51 9.95
C GLU A 48 5.47 -1.80 8.77
N LEU A 49 4.45 -2.64 8.96
CA LEU A 49 3.47 -3.00 7.93
C LEU A 49 2.02 -2.71 8.37
N PRO A 50 1.59 -1.44 8.33
CA PRO A 50 0.19 -1.05 8.57
C PRO A 50 -0.77 -1.69 7.56
N SER A 51 -2.03 -1.89 7.96
CA SER A 51 -3.05 -2.47 7.08
C SER A 51 -3.35 -1.61 5.85
N ARG A 52 -3.30 -0.26 5.96
CA ARG A 52 -3.44 0.66 4.81
C ARG A 52 -2.39 0.40 3.74
N VAL A 53 -1.13 0.29 4.14
CA VAL A 53 -0.04 -0.10 3.23
C VAL A 53 -0.32 -1.48 2.61
N GLY A 54 -0.88 -2.40 3.40
CA GLY A 54 -1.34 -3.70 2.92
C GLY A 54 -2.38 -3.64 1.80
N VAL A 55 -3.34 -2.72 1.89
CA VAL A 55 -4.35 -2.52 0.82
C VAL A 55 -3.67 -2.07 -0.47
N TYR A 56 -2.85 -1.02 -0.41
CA TYR A 56 -2.10 -0.55 -1.60
C TYR A 56 -1.15 -1.61 -2.15
N PHE A 57 -0.51 -2.40 -1.29
CA PHE A 57 0.30 -3.54 -1.70
C PHE A 57 -0.52 -4.60 -2.45
N VAL A 58 -1.72 -4.94 -1.97
CA VAL A 58 -2.59 -5.92 -2.65
C VAL A 58 -3.10 -5.38 -3.99
N LEU A 59 -3.43 -4.09 -4.07
CA LEU A 59 -3.76 -3.44 -5.34
C LEU A 59 -2.56 -3.48 -6.31
N ALA A 60 -1.36 -3.19 -5.83
CA ALA A 60 -0.14 -3.28 -6.62
C ALA A 60 0.13 -4.72 -7.13
N LEU A 61 -0.19 -5.76 -6.37
CA LEU A 61 -0.12 -7.14 -6.85
C LEU A 61 -1.03 -7.37 -8.08
N GLY A 62 -2.19 -6.72 -8.13
CA GLY A 62 -3.09 -6.75 -9.28
C GLY A 62 -2.55 -5.98 -10.49
N LEU A 63 -1.83 -4.88 -10.27
CA LEU A 63 -1.23 -4.06 -11.33
C LEU A 63 0.02 -4.70 -11.96
N PHE A 64 0.73 -5.55 -11.21
CA PHE A 64 1.96 -6.20 -11.67
C PHE A 64 1.83 -7.74 -11.66
N PRO A 65 0.92 -8.31 -12.49
CA PRO A 65 0.78 -9.76 -12.56
C PRO A 65 2.08 -10.41 -13.02
N GLY A 66 2.53 -11.44 -12.31
CA GLY A 66 3.78 -12.16 -12.60
C GLY A 66 5.01 -11.71 -11.80
N LEU A 67 4.91 -10.67 -10.98
CA LEU A 67 5.96 -10.32 -10.02
C LEU A 67 5.74 -10.97 -8.65
N GLY A 68 6.83 -11.42 -8.03
CA GLY A 68 6.83 -11.85 -6.64
C GLY A 68 6.66 -10.69 -5.65
N TYR A 69 6.27 -10.99 -4.41
CA TYR A 69 5.88 -9.99 -3.41
C TYR A 69 6.96 -8.92 -3.15
N VAL A 70 8.23 -9.32 -3.01
CA VAL A 70 9.33 -8.38 -2.78
C VAL A 70 9.54 -7.45 -3.99
N ARG A 71 9.39 -7.96 -5.22
CA ARG A 71 9.51 -7.13 -6.43
C ARG A 71 8.38 -6.12 -6.54
N VAL A 72 7.16 -6.51 -6.17
CA VAL A 72 6.02 -5.59 -6.10
C VAL A 72 6.22 -4.55 -5.01
N TRP A 73 6.75 -4.93 -3.85
CA TRP A 73 7.13 -3.98 -2.80
C TRP A 73 8.16 -2.95 -3.30
N HIS A 74 9.20 -3.39 -4.01
CA HIS A 74 10.17 -2.47 -4.62
C HIS A 74 9.53 -1.53 -5.64
N LYS A 75 8.56 -1.99 -6.44
CA LYS A 75 7.80 -1.11 -7.34
C LYS A 75 7.00 -0.06 -6.58
N LEU A 76 6.33 -0.47 -5.51
CA LEU A 76 5.52 0.40 -4.67
C LEU A 76 6.36 1.50 -4.01
N THR A 77 7.61 1.20 -3.67
CA THR A 77 8.51 2.08 -2.90
C THR A 77 9.57 2.79 -3.73
N ALA A 78 9.65 2.52 -5.05
CA ALA A 78 10.68 3.06 -5.93
C ALA A 78 10.69 4.60 -5.99
N GLY A 79 9.56 5.26 -5.75
CA GLY A 79 9.43 6.72 -5.74
C GLY A 79 9.83 7.38 -4.42
N LEU A 80 10.15 6.61 -3.38
CA LEU A 80 10.39 7.11 -2.01
C LEU A 80 11.88 7.34 -1.72
N VAL A 81 12.65 7.71 -2.73
CA VAL A 81 14.10 7.93 -2.59
C VAL A 81 14.39 8.97 -1.51
N GLY A 82 15.27 8.62 -0.57
CA GLY A 82 15.63 9.48 0.57
C GLY A 82 14.74 9.32 1.80
N MET A 83 13.67 8.51 1.73
CA MET A 83 12.87 8.16 2.91
C MET A 83 13.32 6.81 3.50
N THR A 84 13.22 6.68 4.82
CA THR A 84 13.42 5.38 5.49
C THR A 84 12.19 4.50 5.26
N VAL A 85 12.32 3.59 4.31
CA VAL A 85 11.29 2.61 3.93
C VAL A 85 11.66 1.25 4.52
N PRO A 86 10.70 0.50 5.11
CA PRO A 86 11.00 -0.83 5.62
C PRO A 86 11.34 -1.81 4.47
N THR A 87 12.21 -2.78 4.78
CA THR A 87 12.62 -3.87 3.88
C THR A 87 11.98 -5.18 4.32
N PRO A 88 10.66 -5.37 4.13
CA PRO A 88 9.95 -6.53 4.62
C PRO A 88 10.40 -7.79 3.89
N SER A 89 10.50 -8.89 4.63
CA SER A 89 10.67 -10.21 4.03
C SER A 89 9.41 -10.62 3.24
N GLU A 90 9.57 -11.54 2.30
CA GLU A 90 8.44 -12.12 1.57
C GLU A 90 7.42 -12.78 2.52
N LYS A 91 7.89 -13.38 3.62
CA LYS A 91 7.03 -13.90 4.68
C LYS A 91 6.18 -12.80 5.31
N ALA A 92 6.79 -11.66 5.65
CA ALA A 92 6.07 -10.53 6.25
C ALA A 92 4.99 -9.97 5.30
N LEU A 93 5.28 -9.88 4.01
CA LEU A 93 4.31 -9.45 2.98
C LEU A 93 3.17 -10.46 2.81
N ARG A 94 3.48 -11.75 2.81
CA ARG A 94 2.47 -12.82 2.79
C ARG A 94 1.58 -12.77 4.03
N ASP A 95 2.17 -12.59 5.20
CA ASP A 95 1.45 -12.51 6.47
C ASP A 95 0.59 -11.25 6.55
N LEU A 96 1.06 -10.12 6.01
CA LEU A 96 0.29 -8.90 5.84
C LEU A 96 -0.96 -9.14 4.98
N ARG A 97 -0.80 -9.74 3.80
CA ARG A 97 -1.92 -10.08 2.91
C ARG A 97 -2.91 -11.04 3.57
N ARG A 98 -2.40 -12.06 4.28
CA ARG A 98 -3.24 -13.02 5.01
C ARG A 98 -4.02 -12.37 6.15
N ARG A 99 -3.39 -11.47 6.92
CA ARG A 99 -4.05 -10.72 8.01
C ARG A 99 -5.15 -9.80 7.48
N LEU A 100 -4.91 -9.17 6.34
CA LEU A 100 -5.88 -8.26 5.70
C LEU A 100 -7.13 -9.01 5.25
N GLY A 101 -6.96 -10.19 4.66
CA GLY A 101 -8.05 -10.97 4.10
C GLY A 101 -8.71 -10.29 2.89
N PRO A 102 -9.79 -10.88 2.35
CA PRO A 102 -10.45 -10.35 1.14
C PRO A 102 -11.42 -9.20 1.43
N ALA A 103 -11.93 -9.09 2.65
CA ALA A 103 -13.01 -8.16 3.01
C ALA A 103 -12.75 -6.69 2.63
N PRO A 104 -11.61 -6.07 2.98
CA PRO A 104 -11.37 -4.66 2.65
C PRO A 104 -11.21 -4.43 1.16
N ILE A 105 -10.62 -5.38 0.41
CA ILE A 105 -10.52 -5.23 -1.04
C ILE A 105 -11.91 -5.31 -1.67
N LYS A 106 -12.74 -6.28 -1.26
CA LYS A 106 -14.11 -6.39 -1.75
C LYS A 106 -14.90 -5.10 -1.49
N ALA A 107 -14.89 -4.61 -0.25
CA ALA A 107 -15.60 -3.39 0.13
C ALA A 107 -15.11 -2.17 -0.66
N LEU A 108 -13.79 -2.04 -0.87
CA LEU A 108 -13.23 -0.95 -1.67
C LEU A 108 -13.76 -0.95 -3.11
N PHE A 109 -13.83 -2.12 -3.75
CA PHE A 109 -14.37 -2.28 -5.11
C PHE A 109 -15.90 -2.15 -5.20
N GLU A 110 -16.62 -2.19 -4.08
CA GLU A 110 -18.06 -1.91 -4.05
C GLU A 110 -18.36 -0.41 -3.88
N VAL A 111 -17.39 0.36 -3.39
CA VAL A 111 -17.52 1.82 -3.17
C VAL A 111 -17.09 2.63 -4.40
N VAL A 112 -16.17 2.10 -5.21
CA VAL A 112 -15.57 2.75 -6.40
C VAL A 112 -16.15 2.19 -7.68
#